data_AF-A0A364XVQ8-F1
#
_entry.id   AF-A0A364XVQ8-F1
#
_cell.length_a   1.000
_cell.length_b   1.000
_cell.length_c   1.000
_cell.angle_alpha   90.00
_cell.angle_beta   90.00
_cell.angle_gamma   90.00
#
_symmetry.space_group_name_H-M   'P 1'
#
loop_
_entity.id
_entity.type
_entity.pdbx_description
1 polymer ?
#
loop_
_entity_poly.entity_id
_entity_poly.type
_entity_poly.pdbx_seq_one_letter_code
_entity_poly.pdbx_strand_id
1 'polypeptide(L)'
;MATFLAIGIIFLFTTKTQAQMEEAYKLANEMVRERLNREGEENIKILDELKKNDVIVVNGTYDHIARVLQSLKIPFAGIDHHQLMDAKLEPHQTIFVNCASSFPPEAARKLATFVAEGGQLITTDWALKNVIEVAFPNTIAYNNKPTADEVVRIEALDKQDSVITGFLDEKADPVWWLEGSSYPIEILDKEKVKVLIRSKELGEKYGAESVVVRFPHGKGLVYHMISHFYLQRTETRDAKQATKAADYFTDKGASKESIKRAEASSVSYGEIQSANTSADFVSRIIIKQKKKTK
;
A
#
# COMPACT_ATOMS: atom_id res chain seq x y z
N MET A 1 -50.26 -16.20 20.14
CA MET A 1 -49.11 -15.52 20.79
C MET A 1 -47.90 -16.42 20.67
N ALA A 2 -47.02 -16.15 19.71
CA ALA A 2 -45.71 -16.81 19.61
C ALA A 2 -44.68 -15.71 19.35
N THR A 3 -43.87 -15.44 20.36
CA THR A 3 -42.92 -14.33 20.39
C THR A 3 -41.65 -14.73 19.65
N PHE A 4 -41.34 -14.00 18.58
CA PHE A 4 -40.04 -14.06 17.90
C PHE A 4 -38.96 -13.48 18.84
N LEU A 5 -37.89 -14.25 19.09
CA LEU A 5 -36.64 -13.71 19.63
C LEU A 5 -35.63 -13.63 18.49
N ALA A 6 -35.57 -12.48 17.82
CA ALA A 6 -34.50 -12.17 16.88
C ALA A 6 -33.27 -11.73 17.68
N ILE A 7 -32.26 -12.60 17.76
CA ILE A 7 -30.93 -12.24 18.26
C ILE A 7 -30.27 -11.40 17.17
N GLY A 8 -30.41 -10.08 17.30
CA GLY A 8 -29.67 -9.12 16.49
C GLY A 8 -28.19 -9.17 16.87
N ILE A 9 -27.36 -9.73 15.99
CA ILE A 9 -25.92 -9.51 16.02
C ILE A 9 -25.71 -8.04 15.64
N ILE A 10 -25.51 -7.21 16.65
CA ILE A 10 -25.11 -5.82 16.48
C ILE A 10 -23.66 -5.86 16.00
N PHE A 11 -23.45 -5.66 14.69
CA PHE A 11 -22.15 -5.27 14.16
C PHE A 11 -21.82 -3.89 14.75
N LEU A 12 -20.98 -3.89 15.78
CA LEU A 12 -20.37 -2.72 16.35
C LEU A 12 -19.40 -2.12 15.32
N PHE A 13 -19.93 -1.31 14.39
CA PHE A 13 -19.14 -0.37 13.60
C PHE A 13 -18.62 0.71 14.56
N THR A 14 -17.47 0.46 15.18
CA THR A 14 -16.87 1.40 16.12
C THR A 14 -16.08 2.46 15.37
N THR A 15 -16.37 3.73 15.64
CA THR A 15 -15.66 4.95 15.25
C THR A 15 -14.25 5.07 15.88
N LYS A 16 -13.62 3.95 16.26
CA LYS A 16 -12.29 3.85 16.86
C LYS A 16 -11.12 3.93 15.85
N THR A 17 -11.39 4.25 14.59
CA THR A 17 -10.61 3.75 13.44
C THR A 17 -9.34 4.53 13.06
N GLN A 18 -9.28 5.86 13.25
CA GLN A 18 -8.12 6.62 12.73
C GLN A 18 -6.93 6.67 13.69
N ALA A 19 -7.15 7.06 14.96
CA ALA A 19 -6.07 7.20 15.93
C ALA A 19 -5.38 5.86 16.23
N GLN A 20 -6.17 4.77 16.26
CA GLN A 20 -5.67 3.41 16.44
C GLN A 20 -4.82 2.96 15.24
N MET A 21 -5.25 3.26 14.00
CA MET A 21 -4.44 2.97 12.82
C MET A 21 -3.18 3.85 12.75
N GLU A 22 -3.24 5.12 13.15
CA GLU A 22 -2.03 5.95 13.28
C GLU A 22 -1.03 5.37 14.30
N GLU A 23 -1.51 4.85 15.44
CA GLU A 23 -0.68 4.14 16.40
C GLU A 23 -0.09 2.86 15.79
N ALA A 24 -0.89 2.08 15.05
CA ALA A 24 -0.44 0.89 14.35
C ALA A 24 0.66 1.21 13.33
N TYR A 25 0.56 2.30 12.56
CA TYR A 25 1.60 2.73 11.64
C TYR A 25 2.87 3.23 12.34
N LYS A 26 2.76 3.86 13.51
CA LYS A 26 3.94 4.24 14.32
C LYS A 26 4.68 3.01 14.82
N LEU A 27 3.96 2.01 15.33
CA LEU A 27 4.53 0.72 15.73
C LEU A 27 5.13 -0.03 14.53
N ALA A 28 4.44 -0.01 13.38
CA ALA A 28 4.95 -0.60 12.14
C ALA A 28 6.26 0.03 11.68
N ASN A 29 6.41 1.36 11.80
CA ASN A 29 7.68 2.03 11.48
C ASN A 29 8.85 1.46 12.29
N GLU A 30 8.66 1.23 13.59
CA GLU A 30 9.70 0.65 14.44
C GLU A 30 10.10 -0.75 13.95
N MET A 31 9.12 -1.61 13.66
CA MET A 31 9.38 -2.95 13.14
C MET A 31 10.06 -2.95 11.78
N VAL A 32 9.57 -2.12 10.85
CA VAL A 32 10.13 -1.99 9.51
C VAL A 32 11.58 -1.53 9.60
N ARG A 33 11.89 -0.53 10.44
CA ARG A 33 13.27 -0.08 10.63
C ARG A 33 14.15 -1.15 11.27
N GLU A 34 13.70 -1.84 12.32
CA GLU A 34 14.48 -2.92 12.91
C GLU A 34 14.81 -4.02 11.89
N ARG A 35 13.81 -4.43 11.09
CA ARG A 35 14.01 -5.44 10.05
C ARG A 35 14.96 -4.96 8.95
N LEU A 36 14.72 -3.77 8.40
CA LEU A 36 15.58 -3.21 7.34
C LEU A 36 17.03 -3.03 7.81
N ASN A 37 17.24 -2.69 9.08
CA ASN A 37 18.57 -2.61 9.68
C ASN A 37 19.25 -3.98 9.75
N ARG A 38 18.53 -5.04 10.16
CA ARG A 38 19.04 -6.42 10.18
C ARG A 38 19.39 -6.93 8.77
N GLU A 39 18.63 -6.52 7.76
CA GLU A 39 18.90 -6.86 6.35
C GLU A 39 20.09 -6.09 5.78
N GLY A 40 20.42 -4.93 6.33
CA GLY A 40 21.62 -4.18 5.99
C GLY A 40 21.54 -2.71 6.39
N GLU A 41 22.59 -2.21 7.03
CA GLU A 41 22.69 -0.81 7.52
C GLU A 41 22.46 0.23 6.41
N GLU A 42 22.80 -0.11 5.16
CA GLU A 42 22.56 0.75 3.99
C GLU A 42 21.08 1.12 3.82
N ASN A 43 20.15 0.21 4.14
CA ASN A 43 18.71 0.46 3.98
C ASN A 43 18.24 1.59 4.89
N ILE A 44 18.70 1.60 6.14
CA ILE A 44 18.37 2.65 7.11
C ILE A 44 19.05 3.95 6.76
N LYS A 45 20.34 3.90 6.36
CA LYS A 45 21.05 5.08 5.87
C LYS A 45 20.32 5.74 4.71
N ILE A 46 19.81 4.95 3.77
CA ILE A 46 19.00 5.47 2.65
C ILE A 46 17.76 6.20 3.17
N LEU A 47 16.98 5.58 4.08
CA LEU A 47 15.78 6.21 4.63
C LEU A 47 16.09 7.50 5.40
N ASP A 48 17.18 7.53 6.17
CA ASP A 48 17.62 8.69 6.96
C ASP A 48 18.14 9.84 6.08
N GLU A 49 18.71 9.54 4.92
CA GLU A 49 19.26 10.51 3.96
C GLU A 49 18.24 10.99 2.91
N LEU A 50 17.00 10.49 2.95
CA LEU A 50 15.96 10.92 2.01
C LEU A 50 15.72 12.42 2.12
N LYS A 51 15.61 13.07 0.97
CA LYS A 51 15.24 14.48 0.85
C LYS A 51 13.76 14.59 0.50
N LYS A 52 13.16 15.72 0.86
CA LYS A 52 11.75 16.03 0.52
C LYS A 52 11.42 15.82 -0.96
N ASN A 53 12.37 16.13 -1.86
CA ASN A 53 12.18 16.00 -3.30
C ASN A 53 12.47 14.60 -3.85
N ASP A 54 12.94 13.65 -3.03
CA ASP A 54 13.10 12.25 -3.47
C ASP A 54 11.75 11.53 -3.57
N VAL A 55 10.75 11.99 -2.80
CA VAL A 55 9.40 11.43 -2.75
C VAL A 55 8.38 12.53 -3.00
N ILE A 56 7.59 12.40 -4.06
CA ILE A 56 6.50 13.32 -4.38
C ILE A 56 5.17 12.60 -4.15
N VAL A 57 4.22 13.29 -3.53
CA VAL A 57 2.84 12.81 -3.37
C VAL A 57 1.94 13.76 -4.14
N VAL A 58 1.33 13.27 -5.22
CA VAL A 58 0.27 13.96 -5.93
C VAL A 58 -1.03 13.66 -5.19
N ASN A 59 -1.61 14.72 -4.64
CA ASN A 59 -2.80 14.63 -3.80
C ASN A 59 -3.99 14.08 -4.60
N GLY A 60 -4.77 13.23 -3.94
CA GLY A 60 -6.02 12.67 -4.44
C GLY A 60 -7.15 12.97 -3.46
N THR A 61 -8.28 12.30 -3.64
CA THR A 61 -9.49 12.54 -2.84
C THR A 61 -9.64 11.55 -1.69
N TYR A 62 -9.31 10.28 -1.90
CA TYR A 62 -9.67 9.21 -0.95
C TYR A 62 -8.47 8.51 -0.30
N ASP A 63 -7.34 8.37 -1.02
CA ASP A 63 -6.13 7.77 -0.43
C ASP A 63 -5.28 8.83 0.31
N HIS A 64 -4.59 8.38 1.35
CA HIS A 64 -3.86 9.18 2.32
C HIS A 64 -2.43 8.67 2.58
N ILE A 65 -1.67 8.31 1.54
CA ILE A 65 -0.26 7.89 1.66
C ILE A 65 0.59 8.87 2.50
N ALA A 66 0.28 10.17 2.46
CA ALA A 66 0.95 11.19 3.27
C ALA A 66 0.96 10.85 4.77
N ARG A 67 -0.14 10.27 5.30
CA ARG A 67 -0.22 9.84 6.71
C ARG A 67 0.70 8.66 7.01
N VAL A 68 0.81 7.72 6.06
CA VAL A 68 1.75 6.60 6.16
C VAL A 68 3.18 7.15 6.15
N LEU A 69 3.55 7.97 5.16
CA LEU A 69 4.90 8.57 5.07
C LEU A 69 5.27 9.38 6.31
N GLN A 70 4.33 10.15 6.88
CA GLN A 70 4.53 10.85 8.15
C GLN A 70 4.82 9.89 9.31
N SER A 71 4.05 8.80 9.42
CA SER A 71 4.25 7.78 10.46
C SER A 71 5.59 7.04 10.30
N LEU A 72 6.02 6.84 9.06
CA LEU A 72 7.32 6.26 8.70
C LEU A 72 8.48 7.25 8.82
N LYS A 73 8.20 8.53 9.11
CA LYS A 73 9.18 9.63 9.14
C LYS A 73 9.93 9.79 7.80
N ILE A 74 9.25 9.51 6.69
CA ILE A 74 9.80 9.70 5.35
C ILE A 74 9.42 11.10 4.86
N PRO A 75 10.40 11.95 4.51
CA PRO A 75 10.10 13.28 3.98
C PRO A 75 9.54 13.20 2.56
N PHE A 76 8.56 14.04 2.25
CA PHE A 76 7.94 14.08 0.92
C PHE A 76 7.45 15.49 0.54
N ALA A 77 7.38 15.76 -0.76
CA ALA A 77 6.73 16.93 -1.33
C ALA A 77 5.29 16.58 -1.74
N GLY A 78 4.32 17.09 -0.98
CA GLY A 78 2.91 17.04 -1.39
C GLY A 78 2.62 18.13 -2.44
N ILE A 79 2.00 17.74 -3.55
CA ILE A 79 1.63 18.64 -4.65
C ILE A 79 0.23 18.31 -5.18
N ASP A 80 -0.44 19.27 -5.81
CA ASP A 80 -1.64 19.02 -6.62
C ASP A 80 -1.30 18.78 -8.10
N HIS A 81 -2.32 18.52 -8.94
CA HIS A 81 -2.12 18.26 -10.37
C HIS A 81 -1.64 19.49 -11.16
N HIS A 82 -1.94 20.72 -10.74
CA HIS A 82 -1.42 21.92 -11.38
C HIS A 82 0.06 22.08 -11.10
N GLN A 83 0.46 21.94 -9.84
CA GLN A 83 1.85 21.94 -9.42
C GLN A 83 2.64 20.81 -10.07
N LEU A 84 2.03 19.64 -10.27
CA LEU A 84 2.64 18.54 -11.04
C LEU A 84 2.95 18.95 -12.47
N MET A 85 2.09 19.76 -13.13
CA MET A 85 2.33 20.23 -14.49
C MET A 85 3.52 21.19 -14.58
N ASP A 86 3.75 21.99 -13.55
CA ASP A 86 4.89 22.93 -13.50
C ASP A 86 6.18 22.28 -12.97
N ALA A 87 6.07 21.18 -12.21
CA ALA A 87 7.22 20.54 -11.58
C ALA A 87 8.22 19.98 -12.60
N LYS A 88 9.51 20.23 -12.38
CA LYS A 88 10.58 19.49 -13.07
C LYS A 88 10.79 18.16 -12.35
N LEU A 89 10.37 17.07 -13.00
CA LEU A 89 10.52 15.71 -12.47
C LEU A 89 11.91 15.16 -12.79
N GLU A 90 12.49 14.40 -11.87
CA GLU A 90 13.84 13.86 -11.99
C GLU A 90 13.84 12.32 -11.86
N PRO A 91 14.59 11.57 -12.68
CA PRO A 91 14.50 10.10 -12.72
C PRO A 91 14.76 9.36 -11.41
N HIS A 92 15.40 9.97 -10.42
CA HIS A 92 15.64 9.37 -9.10
C HIS A 92 14.43 9.41 -8.17
N GLN A 93 13.40 10.18 -8.53
CA GLN A 93 12.23 10.38 -7.68
C GLN A 93 11.32 9.15 -7.66
N THR A 94 10.61 9.02 -6.54
CA THR A 94 9.42 8.18 -6.41
C THR A 94 8.20 9.08 -6.33
N ILE A 95 7.24 8.89 -7.24
CA ILE A 95 5.99 9.66 -7.26
C ILE A 95 4.84 8.72 -6.88
N PHE A 96 4.11 9.10 -5.83
CA PHE A 96 2.83 8.51 -5.46
C PHE A 96 1.71 9.38 -6.03
N VAL A 97 0.73 8.76 -6.69
CA VAL A 97 -0.51 9.41 -7.10
C VAL A 97 -1.65 8.74 -6.36
N ASN A 98 -2.23 9.47 -5.41
CA ASN A 98 -3.39 8.99 -4.67
C ASN A 98 -4.61 8.89 -5.58
N CYS A 99 -5.51 7.96 -5.25
CA CYS A 99 -6.82 7.81 -5.87
C CYS A 99 -7.54 9.17 -6.01
N ALA A 100 -7.95 9.50 -7.24
CA ALA A 100 -8.69 10.72 -7.57
C ALA A 100 -9.79 10.41 -8.61
N SER A 101 -10.96 11.03 -8.45
CA SER A 101 -12.09 10.89 -9.38
C SER A 101 -11.86 11.59 -10.72
N SER A 102 -10.91 12.53 -10.77
CA SER A 102 -10.47 13.21 -11.99
C SER A 102 -8.96 13.43 -11.96
N PHE A 103 -8.30 13.19 -13.09
CA PHE A 103 -6.88 13.50 -13.27
C PHE A 103 -6.65 14.04 -14.69
N PRO A 104 -5.95 15.18 -14.88
CA PRO A 104 -5.74 15.74 -16.20
C PRO A 104 -4.98 14.75 -17.12
N PRO A 105 -5.48 14.44 -18.34
CA PRO A 105 -4.82 13.49 -19.22
C PRO A 105 -3.37 13.88 -19.61
N GLU A 106 -3.09 15.19 -19.67
CA GLU A 106 -1.76 15.73 -19.91
C GLU A 106 -0.80 15.48 -18.75
N ALA A 107 -1.27 15.56 -17.50
CA ALA A 107 -0.50 15.18 -16.33
C ALA A 107 -0.19 13.68 -16.32
N ALA A 108 -1.15 12.84 -16.73
CA ALA A 108 -0.93 11.40 -16.85
C ALA A 108 0.16 11.08 -17.89
N ARG A 109 0.11 11.73 -19.06
CA ARG A 109 1.16 11.61 -20.09
C ARG A 109 2.52 12.12 -19.61
N LYS A 110 2.55 13.21 -18.82
CA LYS A 110 3.78 13.71 -18.21
C LYS A 110 4.40 12.67 -17.27
N LEU A 111 3.59 11.97 -16.47
CA LEU A 111 4.05 10.87 -15.63
C LEU A 111 4.61 9.71 -16.46
N ALA A 112 4.02 9.39 -17.62
CA ALA A 112 4.58 8.39 -18.52
C ALA A 112 6.00 8.76 -18.98
N THR A 113 6.23 10.01 -19.39
CA THR A 113 7.57 10.51 -19.74
C THR A 113 8.55 10.40 -18.58
N PHE A 114 8.14 10.83 -17.38
CA PHE A 114 8.95 10.71 -16.18
C PHE A 114 9.38 9.26 -15.89
N VAL A 115 8.45 8.31 -16.00
CA VAL A 115 8.77 6.88 -15.83
C VAL A 115 9.70 6.42 -16.95
N ALA A 116 9.45 6.80 -18.20
CA ALA A 116 10.30 6.43 -19.33
C ALA A 116 11.77 6.85 -19.13
N GLU A 117 11.99 7.99 -18.47
CA GLU A 117 13.32 8.52 -18.15
C GLU A 117 14.01 7.83 -16.96
N GLY A 118 13.30 7.02 -16.18
CA GLY A 118 13.88 6.21 -15.09
C GLY A 118 13.15 6.31 -13.75
N GLY A 119 12.17 7.22 -13.67
CA GLY A 119 11.34 7.46 -12.49
C GLY A 119 10.54 6.24 -12.03
N GLN A 120 10.14 6.27 -10.76
CA GLN A 120 9.22 5.28 -10.20
C GLN A 120 7.87 5.92 -9.91
N LEU A 121 6.81 5.35 -10.50
CA LEU A 121 5.43 5.79 -10.29
C LEU A 121 4.66 4.72 -9.52
N ILE A 122 3.91 5.16 -8.51
CA ILE A 122 2.96 4.31 -7.81
C ILE A 122 1.60 5.00 -7.78
N THR A 123 0.57 4.24 -8.11
CA THR A 123 -0.82 4.74 -8.20
C THR A 123 -1.76 3.83 -7.43
N THR A 124 -2.85 4.39 -6.92
CA THR A 124 -3.87 3.64 -6.18
C THR A 124 -5.27 3.79 -6.78
N ASP A 125 -6.01 2.67 -6.74
CA ASP A 125 -7.43 2.55 -7.01
C ASP A 125 -7.90 3.27 -8.29
N TRP A 126 -8.70 4.34 -8.20
CA TRP A 126 -9.28 5.02 -9.37
C TRP A 126 -8.26 5.67 -10.29
N ALA A 127 -7.02 5.82 -9.83
CA ALA A 127 -5.91 6.17 -10.71
C ALA A 127 -5.71 5.13 -11.83
N LEU A 128 -6.24 3.91 -11.73
CA LEU A 128 -6.27 2.93 -12.82
C LEU A 128 -6.85 3.53 -14.09
N LYS A 129 -8.07 4.06 -14.00
CA LYS A 129 -8.78 4.64 -15.15
C LYS A 129 -8.25 6.03 -15.50
N ASN A 130 -7.99 6.85 -14.49
CA ASN A 130 -7.69 8.27 -14.68
C ASN A 130 -6.21 8.56 -14.99
N VAL A 131 -5.30 7.66 -14.62
CA VAL A 131 -3.85 7.81 -14.81
C VAL A 131 -3.30 6.68 -15.65
N ILE A 132 -3.48 5.42 -15.22
CA ILE A 132 -2.79 4.28 -15.83
C ILE A 132 -3.26 4.02 -17.26
N GLU A 133 -4.57 3.93 -17.50
CA GLU A 133 -5.11 3.69 -18.86
C GLU A 133 -4.72 4.80 -19.84
N VAL A 134 -4.56 6.03 -19.35
CA VAL A 134 -4.15 7.19 -20.17
C VAL A 134 -2.63 7.21 -20.42
N ALA A 135 -1.83 6.97 -19.38
CA ALA A 135 -0.38 7.05 -19.43
C ALA A 135 0.27 5.80 -20.05
N PHE A 136 -0.35 4.63 -19.87
CA PHE A 136 0.18 3.32 -20.23
C PHE A 136 -0.91 2.46 -20.90
N PRO A 137 -1.44 2.88 -22.06
CA PRO A 137 -2.53 2.17 -22.72
C PRO A 137 -2.16 0.71 -23.01
N ASN A 138 -3.17 -0.16 -23.03
CA ASN A 138 -3.06 -1.60 -23.31
C ASN A 138 -2.17 -2.39 -22.33
N THR A 139 -1.87 -1.85 -21.15
CA THR A 139 -1.04 -2.56 -20.14
C THR A 139 -1.93 -3.24 -19.08
N ILE A 140 -2.72 -2.45 -18.36
CA ILE A 140 -3.77 -2.90 -17.43
C ILE A 140 -4.98 -1.98 -17.57
N ALA A 141 -6.17 -2.45 -17.19
CA ALA A 141 -7.41 -1.68 -17.25
C ALA A 141 -8.36 -2.03 -16.12
N TYR A 142 -9.32 -1.15 -15.86
CA TYR A 142 -10.46 -1.45 -15.00
C TYR A 142 -11.41 -2.42 -15.71
N ASN A 143 -11.74 -3.53 -15.04
CA ASN A 143 -12.62 -4.56 -15.58
C ASN A 143 -14.12 -4.18 -15.66
N ASN A 144 -14.47 -2.93 -15.34
CA ASN A 144 -15.85 -2.40 -15.29
C ASN A 144 -16.77 -3.04 -14.23
N LYS A 145 -16.22 -3.69 -13.21
CA LYS A 145 -16.97 -4.26 -12.08
C LYS A 145 -16.45 -3.71 -10.76
N PRO A 146 -17.11 -2.69 -10.18
CA PRO A 146 -16.60 -2.03 -8.99
C PRO A 146 -16.74 -2.94 -7.76
N THR A 147 -15.84 -2.80 -6.78
CA THR A 147 -15.94 -3.54 -5.52
C THR A 147 -17.02 -3.00 -4.61
N ALA A 148 -17.53 -3.83 -3.69
CA ALA A 148 -18.17 -3.35 -2.48
C ALA A 148 -17.11 -2.78 -1.51
N ASP A 149 -17.57 -2.11 -0.45
CA ASP A 149 -16.71 -1.74 0.67
C ASP A 149 -16.45 -2.99 1.53
N GLU A 150 -15.26 -3.57 1.45
CA GLU A 150 -14.95 -4.85 2.11
C GLU A 150 -13.48 -5.01 2.47
N VAL A 151 -13.17 -6.07 3.22
CA VAL A 151 -11.79 -6.48 3.52
C VAL A 151 -11.55 -7.85 2.90
N VAL A 152 -10.44 -8.00 2.20
CA VAL A 152 -10.10 -9.24 1.50
C VAL A 152 -8.77 -9.81 1.98
N ARG A 153 -8.65 -11.14 2.00
CA ARG A 153 -7.36 -11.80 2.19
C ARG A 153 -6.45 -11.58 0.98
N ILE A 154 -5.18 -11.34 1.25
CA ILE A 154 -4.16 -11.13 0.22
C ILE A 154 -3.04 -12.16 0.30
N GLU A 155 -2.45 -12.48 -0.84
CA GLU A 155 -1.37 -13.44 -1.00
C GLU A 155 -0.25 -12.83 -1.86
N ALA A 156 0.97 -12.79 -1.34
CA ALA A 156 2.15 -12.40 -2.10
C ALA A 156 2.62 -13.57 -2.99
N LEU A 157 2.80 -13.30 -4.29
CA LEU A 157 3.06 -14.32 -5.31
C LEU A 157 4.54 -14.60 -5.54
N ASP A 158 5.39 -13.57 -5.50
CA ASP A 158 6.84 -13.75 -5.68
C ASP A 158 7.59 -13.54 -4.37
N LYS A 159 8.08 -14.65 -3.82
CA LYS A 159 8.78 -14.64 -2.53
C LYS A 159 10.15 -14.00 -2.54
N GLN A 160 10.73 -13.86 -3.73
CA GLN A 160 12.08 -13.35 -3.91
C GLN A 160 12.07 -11.88 -4.37
N ASP A 161 10.89 -11.31 -4.64
CA ASP A 161 10.82 -9.92 -5.06
C ASP A 161 11.12 -8.99 -3.89
N SER A 162 12.22 -8.24 -4.01
CA SER A 162 12.79 -7.39 -2.96
C SER A 162 11.84 -6.37 -2.33
N VAL A 163 10.67 -6.11 -2.94
CA VAL A 163 9.63 -5.21 -2.44
C VAL A 163 8.59 -5.93 -1.57
N ILE A 164 8.33 -7.21 -1.81
CA ILE A 164 7.30 -7.99 -1.11
C ILE A 164 7.87 -9.17 -0.30
N THR A 165 9.18 -9.40 -0.30
CA THR A 165 9.82 -10.45 0.53
C THR A 165 9.40 -10.36 2.01
N GLY A 166 9.16 -9.16 2.55
CA GLY A 166 8.73 -8.96 3.93
C GLY A 166 7.26 -9.31 4.25
N PHE A 167 6.44 -9.62 3.24
CA PHE A 167 5.02 -10.00 3.37
C PHE A 167 4.80 -11.49 3.67
N LEU A 168 5.84 -12.31 3.61
CA LEU A 168 5.69 -13.76 3.41
C LEU A 168 5.93 -14.60 4.66
N ASP A 169 6.40 -13.96 5.72
CA ASP A 169 6.60 -14.60 7.02
C ASP A 169 5.34 -14.50 7.90
N GLU A 170 4.18 -14.24 7.29
CA GLU A 170 2.93 -14.07 8.02
C GLU A 170 2.39 -15.43 8.46
N LYS A 171 2.22 -15.60 9.78
CA LYS A 171 1.63 -16.81 10.37
C LYS A 171 0.10 -16.82 10.32
N ALA A 172 -0.51 -15.70 9.92
CA ALA A 172 -1.94 -15.54 9.62
C ALA A 172 -2.07 -14.79 8.31
N ASP A 173 -3.05 -15.13 7.46
CA ASP A 173 -3.17 -14.49 6.14
C ASP A 173 -3.50 -13.00 6.28
N PRO A 174 -2.64 -12.09 5.76
CA PRO A 174 -2.89 -10.66 5.85
C PRO A 174 -4.16 -10.26 5.10
N VAL A 175 -4.80 -9.22 5.60
CA VAL A 175 -6.05 -8.69 5.04
C VAL A 175 -5.89 -7.21 4.71
N TRP A 176 -6.36 -6.82 3.53
CA TRP A 176 -6.37 -5.43 3.06
C TRP A 176 -7.79 -4.97 2.78
N TRP A 177 -8.04 -3.70 3.09
CA TRP A 177 -9.32 -3.04 2.87
C TRP A 177 -9.43 -2.53 1.45
N LEU A 178 -10.59 -2.75 0.84
CA LEU A 178 -10.99 -2.23 -0.45
C LEU A 178 -12.11 -1.22 -0.23
N GLU A 179 -11.93 -0.03 -0.80
CA GLU A 179 -12.95 1.00 -0.74
C GLU A 179 -14.18 0.59 -1.56
N GLY A 180 -15.35 1.10 -1.17
CA GLY A 180 -16.54 0.99 -2.00
C GLY A 180 -16.30 1.60 -3.36
N SER A 181 -16.53 0.81 -4.41
CA SER A 181 -16.28 1.17 -5.80
C SER A 181 -14.81 1.23 -6.23
N SER A 182 -13.90 0.52 -5.55
CA SER A 182 -12.54 0.35 -6.09
C SER A 182 -12.55 -0.38 -7.43
N TYR A 183 -11.50 -0.20 -8.23
CA TYR A 183 -11.40 -0.69 -9.61
C TYR A 183 -10.53 -1.95 -9.72
N PRO A 184 -11.12 -3.17 -9.87
CA PRO A 184 -10.34 -4.38 -10.07
C PRO A 184 -9.53 -4.37 -11.36
N ILE A 185 -8.32 -4.91 -11.26
CA ILE A 185 -7.26 -4.77 -12.25
C ILE A 185 -7.31 -5.94 -13.24
N GLU A 186 -7.75 -5.66 -14.46
CA GLU A 186 -7.59 -6.54 -15.61
C GLU A 186 -6.18 -6.38 -16.22
N ILE A 187 -5.50 -7.51 -16.47
CA ILE A 187 -4.18 -7.52 -17.10
C ILE A 187 -4.36 -7.72 -18.60
N LEU A 188 -4.00 -6.69 -19.37
CA LEU A 188 -4.08 -6.71 -20.83
C LEU A 188 -2.77 -7.23 -21.45
N ASP A 189 -1.62 -6.83 -20.90
CA ASP A 189 -0.29 -7.28 -21.32
C ASP A 189 0.31 -8.25 -20.30
N LYS A 190 0.08 -9.54 -20.51
CA LYS A 190 0.53 -10.62 -19.60
C LYS A 190 2.03 -10.87 -19.64
N GLU A 191 2.72 -10.44 -20.68
CA GLU A 191 4.18 -10.61 -20.80
C GLU A 191 4.91 -9.54 -20.00
N LYS A 192 4.38 -8.32 -20.01
CA LYS A 192 4.98 -7.16 -19.36
C LYS A 192 4.57 -6.99 -17.90
N VAL A 193 3.34 -7.33 -17.54
CA VAL A 193 2.78 -7.09 -16.21
C VAL A 193 3.05 -8.27 -15.29
N LYS A 194 3.63 -7.96 -14.13
CA LYS A 194 3.84 -8.91 -13.04
C LYS A 194 2.86 -8.63 -11.90
N VAL A 195 2.11 -9.65 -11.50
CA VAL A 195 1.29 -9.60 -10.28
C VAL A 195 2.18 -9.89 -9.07
N LEU A 196 2.21 -8.96 -8.12
CA LEU A 196 2.98 -9.08 -6.89
C LEU A 196 2.13 -9.63 -5.75
N ILE A 197 0.90 -9.13 -5.64
CA ILE A 197 -0.06 -9.52 -4.61
C ILE A 197 -1.40 -9.82 -5.30
N ARG A 198 -2.05 -10.92 -4.93
CA ARG A 198 -3.39 -11.28 -5.39
C ARG A 198 -4.36 -11.49 -4.23
N SER A 199 -5.65 -11.56 -4.54
CA SER A 199 -6.72 -11.99 -3.65
C SER A 199 -7.67 -12.92 -4.39
N LYS A 200 -7.82 -14.15 -3.89
CA LYS A 200 -8.79 -15.12 -4.42
C LYS A 200 -10.22 -14.63 -4.24
N GLU A 201 -10.52 -14.03 -3.09
CA GLU A 201 -11.83 -13.45 -2.79
C GLU A 201 -12.22 -12.36 -3.81
N LEU A 202 -11.25 -11.51 -4.20
CA LEU A 202 -11.44 -10.51 -5.25
C LEU A 202 -11.71 -11.16 -6.62
N GLY A 203 -10.95 -12.20 -6.97
CA GLY A 203 -11.13 -12.95 -8.22
C GLY A 203 -12.51 -13.62 -8.32
N GLU A 204 -12.96 -14.28 -7.25
CA GLU A 204 -14.25 -14.97 -7.18
C GLU A 204 -15.44 -13.99 -7.27
N LYS A 205 -15.37 -12.86 -6.57
CA LYS A 205 -16.47 -11.89 -6.51
C LYS A 205 -16.53 -10.95 -7.71
N TYR A 206 -15.36 -10.50 -8.19
CA TYR A 206 -15.27 -9.39 -9.14
C TYR A 206 -14.62 -9.77 -10.47
N GLY A 207 -14.07 -10.98 -10.60
CA GLY A 207 -13.50 -11.50 -11.85
C GLY A 207 -12.08 -11.03 -12.17
N ALA A 208 -11.41 -10.32 -11.24
CA ALA A 208 -10.00 -9.96 -11.34
C ALA A 208 -9.35 -10.13 -9.96
N GLU A 209 -8.28 -10.92 -9.87
CA GLU A 209 -7.66 -11.27 -8.58
C GLU A 209 -6.45 -10.39 -8.19
N SER A 210 -5.97 -9.55 -9.11
CA SER A 210 -4.77 -8.74 -8.90
C SER A 210 -5.02 -7.63 -7.87
N VAL A 211 -4.18 -7.57 -6.83
CA VAL A 211 -4.24 -6.52 -5.80
C VAL A 211 -3.12 -5.51 -6.00
N VAL A 212 -1.89 -5.98 -6.26
CA VAL A 212 -0.74 -5.13 -6.59
C VAL A 212 -0.06 -5.70 -7.83
N VAL A 213 0.12 -4.85 -8.84
CA VAL A 213 0.83 -5.19 -10.07
C VAL A 213 2.01 -4.25 -10.29
N ARG A 214 2.97 -4.72 -11.09
CA ARG A 214 4.13 -3.96 -11.50
C ARG A 214 4.44 -4.20 -12.96
N PHE A 215 4.85 -3.15 -13.66
CA PHE A 215 5.38 -3.27 -15.03
C PHE A 215 6.46 -2.23 -15.31
N PRO A 216 7.43 -2.54 -16.18
CA PRO A 216 8.41 -1.56 -16.64
C PRO A 216 7.82 -0.61 -17.68
N HIS A 217 8.34 0.61 -17.75
CA HIS A 217 8.10 1.52 -18.87
C HIS A 217 9.35 2.37 -19.12
N GLY A 218 9.92 2.26 -20.33
CA GLY A 218 11.26 2.81 -20.62
C GLY A 218 12.28 2.34 -19.59
N LYS A 219 12.97 3.28 -18.94
CA LYS A 219 13.97 2.98 -17.91
C LYS A 219 13.35 2.84 -16.52
N GLY A 220 12.09 3.21 -16.30
CA GLY A 220 11.44 3.27 -14.99
C GLY A 220 10.52 2.10 -14.70
N LEU A 221 9.77 2.26 -13.60
CA LEU A 221 8.88 1.23 -13.08
C LEU A 221 7.56 1.83 -12.63
N VAL A 222 6.47 1.14 -12.94
CA VAL A 222 5.13 1.49 -12.48
C VAL A 222 4.62 0.41 -11.54
N TYR A 223 4.06 0.83 -10.41
CA TYR A 223 3.25 0.02 -9.53
C TYR A 223 1.82 0.56 -9.52
N HIS A 224 0.86 -0.35 -9.52
CA HIS A 224 -0.54 -0.01 -9.33
C HIS A 224 -1.16 -0.97 -8.33
N MET A 225 -1.99 -0.44 -7.44
CA MET A 225 -2.73 -1.24 -6.46
C MET A 225 -4.19 -0.82 -6.40
N ILE A 226 -5.08 -1.79 -6.22
CA ILE A 226 -6.52 -1.55 -6.05
C ILE A 226 -6.85 -0.95 -4.68
N SER A 227 -6.08 -1.33 -3.65
CA SER A 227 -6.23 -0.84 -2.27
C SER A 227 -5.60 0.54 -2.10
N HIS A 228 -5.95 1.22 -1.00
CA HIS A 228 -5.25 2.41 -0.54
C HIS A 228 -4.02 2.04 0.30
N PHE A 229 -3.07 2.97 0.39
CA PHE A 229 -1.90 2.79 1.23
C PHE A 229 -2.20 2.92 2.71
N TYR A 230 -2.99 3.93 3.09
CA TYR A 230 -3.46 4.08 4.45
C TYR A 230 -4.68 3.19 4.62
N LEU A 231 -4.50 2.06 5.31
CA LEU A 231 -5.58 1.12 5.55
C LEU A 231 -6.54 1.74 6.58
N GLN A 232 -7.64 2.29 6.08
CA GLN A 232 -8.65 2.97 6.89
C GLN A 232 -9.47 1.98 7.73
N ARG A 233 -9.50 0.72 7.29
CA ARG A 233 -10.15 -0.40 7.98
C ARG A 233 -9.27 -1.63 7.95
N THR A 234 -9.45 -2.47 8.96
CA THR A 234 -9.03 -3.86 8.97
C THR A 234 -10.17 -4.70 9.57
N GLU A 235 -10.11 -6.01 9.42
CA GLU A 235 -11.06 -6.94 10.01
C GLU A 235 -10.33 -8.11 10.66
N THR A 236 -10.77 -8.45 11.87
CA THR A 236 -10.33 -9.68 12.53
C THR A 236 -11.03 -10.88 11.88
N ARG A 237 -10.27 -11.68 11.12
CA ARG A 237 -10.77 -12.87 10.41
C ARG A 237 -10.37 -14.19 11.07
N ASP A 238 -9.49 -14.16 12.05
CA ASP A 238 -9.13 -15.32 12.87
C ASP A 238 -8.79 -14.93 14.31
N ALA A 239 -8.75 -15.94 15.20
CA ALA A 239 -8.48 -15.73 16.62
C ALA A 239 -7.10 -15.13 16.88
N LYS A 240 -6.14 -15.33 15.98
CA LYS A 240 -4.79 -14.80 16.13
C LYS A 240 -4.75 -13.29 15.87
N GLN A 241 -5.48 -12.82 14.85
CA GLN A 241 -5.61 -11.40 14.57
C GLN A 241 -6.26 -10.60 15.72
N ALA A 242 -7.02 -11.27 16.60
CA ALA A 242 -7.60 -10.68 17.79
C ALA A 242 -6.62 -10.53 18.97
N THR A 243 -5.42 -11.14 18.90
CA THR A 243 -4.44 -11.05 19.99
C THR A 243 -3.68 -9.73 19.94
N LYS A 244 -2.67 -9.55 20.80
CA LYS A 244 -2.01 -8.25 20.95
C LYS A 244 -0.95 -8.03 19.86
N ALA A 245 -0.67 -6.77 19.55
CA ALA A 245 0.47 -6.42 18.70
C ALA A 245 1.80 -7.03 19.19
N ALA A 246 2.00 -7.17 20.50
CA ALA A 246 3.19 -7.83 21.06
C ALA A 246 3.43 -9.25 20.54
N ASP A 247 2.37 -10.01 20.26
CA ASP A 247 2.47 -11.35 19.70
C ASP A 247 2.98 -11.30 18.24
N TYR A 248 2.54 -10.30 17.48
CA TYR A 248 3.05 -10.03 16.13
C TYR A 248 4.54 -9.65 16.16
N PHE A 249 4.93 -8.75 17.05
CA PHE A 249 6.33 -8.36 17.24
C PHE A 249 7.21 -9.57 17.60
N THR A 250 6.71 -10.43 18.50
CA THR A 250 7.39 -11.68 18.89
C THR A 250 7.53 -12.63 17.71
N ASP A 251 6.46 -12.82 16.93
CA ASP A 251 6.45 -13.67 15.74
C ASP A 251 7.46 -13.22 14.67
N LYS A 252 7.68 -11.91 14.56
CA LYS A 252 8.65 -11.29 13.63
C LYS A 252 10.07 -11.16 14.21
N GLY A 253 10.28 -11.68 15.42
CA GLY A 253 11.56 -11.66 16.12
C GLY A 253 12.06 -10.23 16.38
N ALA A 254 11.17 -9.31 16.76
CA ALA A 254 11.53 -7.94 17.12
C ALA A 254 12.36 -7.89 18.43
N SER A 255 12.99 -6.75 18.70
CA SER A 255 13.73 -6.54 19.96
C SER A 255 12.82 -6.61 21.19
N LYS A 256 13.41 -6.90 22.36
CA LYS A 256 12.66 -6.94 23.64
C LYS A 256 12.05 -5.58 23.96
N GLU A 257 12.76 -4.50 23.63
CA GLU A 257 12.33 -3.13 23.81
C GLU A 257 11.11 -2.82 22.95
N SER A 258 11.10 -3.27 21.70
CA SER A 258 9.97 -3.11 20.78
C SER A 258 8.77 -3.96 21.18
N ILE A 259 8.98 -5.20 21.63
CA ILE A 259 7.91 -6.04 22.18
C ILE A 259 7.25 -5.36 23.38
N LYS A 260 8.04 -4.84 24.33
CA LYS A 260 7.52 -4.12 25.52
C LYS A 260 6.69 -2.89 25.15
N ARG A 261 7.07 -2.15 24.11
CA ARG A 261 6.26 -1.02 23.62
C ARG A 261 4.95 -1.50 23.00
N ALA A 262 4.99 -2.56 22.20
CA ALA A 262 3.79 -3.17 21.63
C ALA A 262 2.84 -3.75 22.70
N GLU A 263 3.36 -4.25 23.83
CA GLU A 263 2.55 -4.73 24.97
C GLU A 263 1.75 -3.62 25.64
N ALA A 264 2.28 -2.39 25.65
CA ALA A 264 1.64 -1.22 26.23
C ALA A 264 0.60 -0.58 25.29
N SER A 265 0.57 -0.99 24.02
CA SER A 265 -0.37 -0.50 23.01
C SER A 265 -1.73 -1.18 23.10
N SER A 266 -2.76 -0.50 22.61
CA SER A 266 -4.09 -1.07 22.39
C SER A 266 -4.26 -1.76 21.03
N VAL A 267 -3.25 -1.67 20.16
CA VAL A 267 -3.26 -2.23 18.80
C VAL A 267 -3.26 -3.76 18.84
N SER A 268 -4.15 -4.36 18.06
CA SER A 268 -4.25 -5.81 17.87
C SER A 268 -3.25 -6.36 16.86
N TYR A 269 -3.05 -7.67 16.84
CA TYR A 269 -2.22 -8.38 15.87
C TYR A 269 -2.64 -8.08 14.42
N GLY A 270 -3.94 -8.13 14.12
CA GLY A 270 -4.45 -7.86 12.78
C GLY A 270 -4.19 -6.42 12.31
N GLU A 271 -4.37 -5.45 13.21
CA GLU A 271 -4.12 -4.03 12.91
C GLU A 271 -2.65 -3.75 12.63
N ILE A 272 -1.73 -4.27 13.47
CA ILE A 272 -0.30 -4.11 13.21
C ILE A 272 0.13 -4.88 11.97
N GLN A 273 -0.41 -6.07 11.70
CA GLN A 273 -0.10 -6.83 10.49
C GLN A 273 -0.49 -6.05 9.22
N SER A 274 -1.71 -5.51 9.19
CA SER A 274 -2.19 -4.65 8.11
C SER A 274 -1.30 -3.41 7.95
N ALA A 275 -1.03 -2.67 9.02
CA ALA A 275 -0.18 -1.47 8.97
C ALA A 275 1.27 -1.79 8.54
N ASN A 276 1.85 -2.87 9.05
CA ASN A 276 3.23 -3.29 8.78
C ASN A 276 3.42 -3.75 7.34
N THR A 277 2.48 -4.48 6.75
CA THR A 277 2.56 -4.88 5.34
C THR A 277 2.56 -3.67 4.41
N SER A 278 1.68 -2.70 4.63
CA SER A 278 1.67 -1.44 3.87
C SER A 278 2.95 -0.62 4.10
N ALA A 279 3.36 -0.44 5.36
CA ALA A 279 4.56 0.31 5.74
C ALA A 279 5.85 -0.24 5.12
N ASP A 280 5.98 -1.57 5.11
CA ASP A 280 7.13 -2.25 4.54
C ASP A 280 7.20 -2.11 3.03
N PHE A 281 6.05 -2.29 2.36
CA PHE A 281 5.96 -2.07 0.92
C PHE A 281 6.44 -0.67 0.55
N VAL A 282 5.89 0.36 1.20
CA VAL A 282 6.24 1.77 0.97
C VAL A 282 7.74 2.03 1.20
N SER A 283 8.28 1.52 2.31
CA SER A 283 9.71 1.70 2.62
C SER A 283 10.61 1.04 1.57
N ARG A 284 10.29 -0.20 1.18
CA ARG A 284 11.10 -0.98 0.24
C ARG A 284 11.05 -0.43 -1.19
N ILE A 285 9.90 0.03 -1.68
CA ILE A 285 9.83 0.65 -3.02
C ILE A 285 10.68 1.91 -3.09
N ILE A 286 10.69 2.73 -2.04
CA ILE A 286 11.48 3.97 -2.00
C ILE A 286 12.98 3.65 -1.93
N ILE A 287 13.37 2.72 -1.05
CA ILE A 287 14.77 2.26 -0.95
C ILE A 287 15.25 1.72 -2.30
N LYS A 288 14.44 0.87 -2.94
CA LYS A 288 14.78 0.26 -4.23
C LYS A 288 15.04 1.31 -5.31
N GLN A 289 14.20 2.34 -5.39
CA GLN A 289 14.40 3.43 -6.34
C GLN A 289 15.68 4.21 -6.02
N LYS A 290 15.92 4.52 -4.74
CA LYS A 290 17.13 5.27 -4.35
C LYS A 290 18.42 4.50 -4.63
N LYS A 291 18.43 3.17 -4.46
CA LYS A 291 19.59 2.31 -4.79
C LYS A 291 19.89 2.28 -6.28
N LYS A 292 18.88 2.37 -7.14
CA LYS A 292 19.06 2.36 -8.60
C LYS A 292 19.73 3.63 -9.14
N THR A 293 19.61 4.74 -8.41
CA THR A 293 20.07 6.06 -8.85
C THR A 293 21.25 6.61 -8.06
N LYS A 294 21.79 5.83 -7.12
CA LYS A 294 23.12 6.06 -6.55
C LYS A 294 24.19 5.66 -7.55
#